data_AF-A0A626PKY3-F1
#
_entry.id   AF-A0A626PKY3-F1
#
_cell.length_a   1.000
_cell.length_b   1.000
_cell.length_c   1.000
_cell.angle_alpha   90.00
_cell.angle_beta   90.00
_cell.angle_gamma   90.00
#
_symmetry.space_group_name_H-M   'P 1'
#
loop_
_entity.id
_entity.type
_entity.pdbx_description
1 polymer ?
#
loop_
_entity_poly.entity_id
_entity_poly.type
_entity_poly.pdbx_seq_one_letter_code
_entity_poly.pdbx_strand_id
1 'polypeptide(L)'
;MINRFIEPNQQEHDRILKCEQNVELELHCNGEKFYKILIDTKDTNKIENKVTRCDYVATTTDLKKIIIYIELKGGDIKKAIEQILTTHDFLNEKFEKRYAAIVYTGNPQANTIMQNNMSRFKKKNFKFPLFTSSNTLRLKYNPDTQTISK
;
A
#
# COMPACT_ATOMS: atom_id res chain seq x y z
N MET A 1 2.87 4.08 15.27
CA MET A 1 1.81 4.94 14.67
C MET A 1 0.67 4.13 14.08
N ILE A 2 0.93 3.08 13.31
CA ILE A 2 -0.08 2.29 12.59
C ILE A 2 -1.18 1.71 13.50
N ASN A 3 -0.85 1.34 14.74
CA ASN A 3 -1.81 0.85 15.73
C ASN A 3 -2.99 1.81 15.99
N ARG A 4 -2.83 3.13 15.77
CA ARG A 4 -3.92 4.10 15.93
C ARG A 4 -5.01 3.98 14.86
N PHE A 5 -4.71 3.29 13.77
CA PHE A 5 -5.61 3.07 12.63
C PHE A 5 -6.24 1.68 12.65
N ILE A 6 -5.77 0.78 13.52
CA ILE A 6 -6.29 -0.58 13.65
C ILE A 6 -7.44 -0.54 14.66
N GLU A 7 -8.62 -0.95 14.22
CA GLU A 7 -9.78 -1.05 15.10
C GLU A 7 -9.67 -2.28 16.02
N PRO A 8 -10.26 -2.26 17.24
CA PRO A 8 -10.23 -3.40 18.15
C PRO A 8 -10.74 -4.72 17.55
N ASN A 9 -11.70 -4.63 16.62
CA ASN A 9 -12.27 -5.76 15.89
C ASN A 9 -11.88 -5.73 14.41
N GLN A 10 -10.66 -5.27 14.10
CA GLN A 10 -10.15 -5.20 12.74
C GLN A 10 -10.22 -6.58 12.08
N GLN A 11 -10.86 -6.66 10.91
CA GLN A 11 -10.97 -7.89 10.14
C GLN A 11 -9.58 -8.35 9.66
N GLU A 12 -9.31 -9.65 9.86
CA GLU A 12 -8.18 -10.37 9.27
C GLU A 12 -8.60 -11.00 7.94
N HIS A 13 -7.74 -10.90 6.94
CA HIS A 13 -7.92 -11.51 5.62
C HIS A 13 -6.83 -12.54 5.38
N ASP A 14 -7.21 -13.80 5.15
CA ASP A 14 -6.31 -14.94 4.93
C ASP A 14 -6.46 -15.58 3.52
N ARG A 15 -7.58 -15.31 2.84
CA ARG A 15 -7.84 -15.74 1.46
C ARG A 15 -7.58 -14.62 0.46
N ILE A 16 -8.43 -13.60 0.47
CA ILE A 16 -8.34 -12.44 -0.42
C ILE A 16 -8.59 -11.17 0.41
N LEU A 17 -7.69 -10.21 0.29
CA LEU A 17 -7.86 -8.84 0.77
C LEU A 17 -8.16 -7.95 -0.44
N LYS A 18 -9.32 -7.28 -0.42
CA LYS A 18 -9.77 -6.39 -1.50
C LYS A 18 -9.82 -4.93 -1.05
N CYS A 19 -9.22 -4.05 -1.84
CA CYS A 19 -9.38 -2.60 -1.74
C CYS A 19 -10.06 -2.11 -3.02
N GLU A 20 -11.17 -1.37 -2.89
CA GLU A 20 -12.00 -0.98 -4.04
C GLU A 20 -12.52 0.45 -3.86
N GLN A 21 -12.46 1.21 -4.95
CA GLN A 21 -13.15 2.50 -5.15
C GLN A 21 -13.66 2.52 -6.60
N ASN A 22 -13.08 3.36 -7.47
CA ASN A 22 -13.29 3.30 -8.94
C ASN A 22 -12.35 2.31 -9.64
N VAL A 23 -11.36 1.81 -8.90
CA VAL A 23 -10.36 0.83 -9.31
C VAL A 23 -10.22 -0.20 -8.21
N GLU A 24 -9.58 -1.32 -8.53
CA GLU A 24 -9.55 -2.50 -7.67
C GLU A 24 -8.12 -2.99 -7.44
N LEU A 25 -7.82 -3.30 -6.17
CA LEU A 25 -6.69 -4.12 -5.79
C LEU A 25 -7.16 -5.38 -5.07
N GLU A 26 -6.66 -6.53 -5.52
CA GLU A 26 -6.84 -7.82 -4.85
C GLU A 26 -5.48 -8.37 -4.42
N LEU A 27 -5.34 -8.74 -3.15
CA LEU A 27 -4.21 -9.49 -2.63
C LEU A 27 -4.67 -10.89 -2.27
N HIS A 28 -4.18 -11.89 -2.99
CA HIS A 28 -4.31 -13.30 -2.62
C HIS A 28 -3.32 -13.62 -1.50
N CYS A 29 -3.87 -13.82 -0.30
CA CYS A 29 -3.12 -13.92 0.95
C CYS A 29 -2.50 -15.31 1.19
N ASN A 30 -3.00 -16.36 0.51
CA ASN A 30 -2.51 -17.74 0.59
C ASN A 30 -2.30 -18.25 2.03
N GLY A 31 -3.25 -17.96 2.91
CA GLY A 31 -3.26 -18.43 4.30
C GLY A 31 -2.53 -17.52 5.29
N GLU A 32 -1.68 -16.59 4.85
CA GLU A 32 -1.11 -15.58 5.74
C GLU A 32 -2.17 -14.51 6.05
N LYS A 33 -2.27 -14.12 7.32
CA LYS A 33 -3.27 -13.15 7.76
C LYS A 33 -2.80 -11.71 7.54
N PHE A 34 -3.61 -10.92 6.85
CA PHE A 34 -3.39 -9.50 6.62
C PHE A 34 -4.49 -8.63 7.22
N TYR A 35 -4.11 -7.47 7.73
CA TYR A 35 -5.03 -6.37 7.97
C TYR A 35 -5.14 -5.49 6.73
N LYS A 36 -6.36 -5.02 6.44
CA LYS A 36 -6.64 -3.89 5.55
C LYS A 36 -6.95 -2.65 6.39
N ILE A 37 -6.10 -1.65 6.31
CA ILE A 37 -6.17 -0.46 7.16
C ILE A 37 -6.42 0.76 6.28
N LEU A 38 -7.51 1.49 6.53
CA LEU A 38 -7.78 2.77 5.88
C LEU A 38 -6.90 3.86 6.51
N ILE A 39 -6.01 4.47 5.72
CA ILE A 39 -5.10 5.52 6.20
C ILE A 39 -5.61 6.91 5.86
N ASP A 40 -6.24 7.09 4.70
CA ASP A 40 -6.87 8.37 4.34
C ASP A 40 -8.24 8.54 5.01
N THR A 41 -8.21 8.76 6.34
CA THR A 41 -9.41 9.04 7.14
C THR A 41 -9.50 10.52 7.52
N LYS A 42 -10.73 10.99 7.71
CA LYS A 42 -11.07 12.34 8.21
C LYS A 42 -11.13 12.41 9.74
N ASP A 43 -10.85 11.30 10.42
CA ASP A 43 -10.85 11.24 11.88
C ASP A 43 -9.67 12.04 12.46
N THR A 44 -9.98 13.22 13.00
CA THR A 44 -9.01 14.16 13.57
C THR A 44 -8.35 13.64 14.85
N ASN A 45 -8.93 12.62 15.51
CA ASN A 45 -8.28 11.98 16.66
C ASN A 45 -7.12 11.09 16.25
N LYS A 46 -7.15 10.59 15.00
CA LYS A 46 -6.08 9.76 14.44
C LYS A 46 -4.99 10.62 13.79
N ILE A 47 -5.32 11.82 13.31
CA ILE A 47 -4.41 12.58 12.43
C ILE A 47 -4.60 14.10 12.49
N GLU A 48 -3.47 14.83 12.44
CA GLU A 48 -3.47 16.26 12.11
C GLU A 48 -3.72 16.45 10.60
N ASN A 49 -4.67 17.32 10.23
CA ASN A 49 -5.28 17.46 8.90
C ASN A 49 -4.36 17.92 7.73
N LYS A 50 -3.03 17.92 7.88
CA LYS A 50 -2.11 18.56 6.92
C LYS A 50 -1.31 17.61 6.02
N VAL A 51 -1.34 16.32 6.29
CA VAL A 51 -0.48 15.33 5.61
C VAL A 51 -1.26 14.57 4.54
N THR A 52 -0.82 14.63 3.28
CA THR A 52 -1.35 13.78 2.21
C THR A 52 -0.92 12.34 2.42
N ARG A 53 -1.86 11.40 2.35
CA ARG A 53 -1.60 9.98 2.63
C ARG A 53 -2.15 9.10 1.54
N CYS A 54 -1.67 7.86 1.46
CA CYS A 54 -2.27 6.89 0.58
C CYS A 54 -3.61 6.38 1.14
N ASP A 55 -4.45 5.81 0.28
CA ASP A 55 -5.78 5.37 0.69
C ASP A 55 -5.72 4.28 1.76
N TYR A 56 -4.92 3.22 1.52
CA TYR A 56 -4.86 2.06 2.40
C TYR A 56 -3.43 1.60 2.69
N VAL A 57 -3.31 0.80 3.76
CA VAL A 57 -2.17 -0.09 4.00
C VAL A 57 -2.69 -1.52 4.17
N ALA A 58 -2.04 -2.48 3.49
CA ALA A 58 -2.19 -3.90 3.80
C ALA A 58 -0.94 -4.39 4.52
N THR A 59 -1.09 -5.09 5.64
CA THR A 59 0.05 -5.54 6.46
C THR A 59 -0.21 -6.89 7.09
N THR A 60 0.85 -7.69 7.30
CA THR A 60 0.73 -8.91 8.12
C THR A 60 0.28 -8.54 9.53
N THR A 61 -0.54 -9.40 10.14
CA THR A 61 -1.13 -9.14 11.46
C THR A 61 -0.10 -9.00 12.60
N ASP A 62 1.10 -9.53 12.41
CA ASP A 62 2.25 -9.34 13.32
C ASP A 62 2.89 -7.94 13.26
N LEU A 63 2.49 -7.12 12.29
CA LEU A 63 2.98 -5.76 12.03
C LEU A 63 4.51 -5.68 11.86
N LYS A 64 5.14 -6.74 11.35
CA LYS A 64 6.60 -6.82 11.20
C LYS A 64 7.05 -7.31 9.83
N LYS A 65 6.40 -8.32 9.25
CA LYS A 65 6.90 -8.95 8.01
C LYS A 65 6.67 -8.08 6.78
N ILE A 66 5.41 -7.79 6.48
CA ILE A 66 5.03 -7.13 5.23
C ILE A 66 4.16 -5.91 5.49
N ILE A 67 4.46 -4.84 4.76
CA ILE A 67 3.59 -3.69 4.57
C ILE A 67 3.50 -3.34 3.08
N ILE A 68 2.28 -3.11 2.60
CA ILE A 68 1.97 -2.66 1.25
C ILE A 68 1.24 -1.34 1.38
N TYR A 69 1.83 -0.27 0.84
CA TYR A 69 1.19 1.04 0.75
C TYR A 69 0.38 1.08 -0.54
N ILE A 70 -0.92 1.32 -0.43
CA ILE A 70 -1.88 1.14 -1.51
C ILE A 70 -2.54 2.48 -1.83
N GLU A 71 -2.41 2.91 -3.08
CA GLU A 71 -3.12 4.06 -3.64
C GLU A 71 -4.05 3.62 -4.77
N LEU A 72 -5.31 4.04 -4.70
CA LEU A 72 -6.37 3.80 -5.66
C LEU A 72 -6.80 5.13 -6.31
N LYS A 73 -6.00 5.71 -7.20
CA LYS A 73 -6.32 7.01 -7.83
C LYS A 73 -6.28 7.02 -9.34
N GLY A 74 -7.41 7.45 -9.90
CA GLY A 74 -7.79 7.42 -11.30
C GLY A 74 -7.05 8.37 -12.28
N GLY A 75 -5.79 8.76 -12.05
CA GLY A 75 -5.11 9.54 -13.11
C GLY A 75 -3.75 10.15 -12.81
N ASP A 76 -3.35 10.33 -11.55
CA ASP A 76 -2.08 11.00 -11.20
C ASP A 76 -1.13 10.09 -10.40
N ILE A 77 -0.20 9.47 -11.12
CA ILE A 77 0.84 8.63 -10.53
C ILE A 77 1.86 9.43 -9.69
N LYS A 78 2.17 10.69 -10.06
CA LYS A 78 3.14 11.48 -9.29
C LYS A 78 2.57 11.76 -7.90
N LYS A 79 1.30 12.16 -7.84
CA LYS A 79 0.60 12.36 -6.57
C LYS A 79 0.50 11.06 -5.75
N ALA A 80 0.21 9.94 -6.39
CA ALA A 80 0.21 8.63 -5.74
C ALA A 80 1.56 8.28 -5.10
N ILE A 81 2.67 8.55 -5.80
CA ILE A 81 4.02 8.37 -5.26
C ILE A 81 4.22 9.25 -4.02
N GLU A 82 3.89 10.55 -4.08
CA GLU A 82 4.04 11.44 -2.93
C GLU A 82 3.22 10.93 -1.74
N GLN A 83 1.96 10.56 -1.95
CA GLN A 83 1.10 10.02 -0.91
C GLN A 83 1.68 8.78 -0.24
N ILE A 84 2.26 7.85 -1.01
CA ILE A 84 2.92 6.66 -0.45
C ILE A 84 4.16 7.04 0.36
N LEU A 85 5.03 7.90 -0.19
CA LEU A 85 6.27 8.29 0.47
C LEU A 85 6.00 9.10 1.75
N THR A 86 5.03 10.00 1.72
CA THR A 86 4.59 10.75 2.89
C THR A 86 3.93 9.84 3.92
N THR A 87 3.13 8.85 3.50
CA THR A 87 2.55 7.87 4.44
C THR A 87 3.61 7.02 5.10
N HIS A 88 4.63 6.59 4.35
CA HIS A 88 5.79 5.91 4.91
C HIS A 88 6.45 6.74 6.02
N ASP A 89 6.70 8.02 5.75
CA ASP A 89 7.37 8.91 6.70
C ASP A 89 6.50 9.22 7.92
N PHE A 90 5.20 9.36 7.71
CA PHE A 90 4.22 9.57 8.76
C PHE A 90 4.06 8.35 9.68
N LEU A 91 3.93 7.16 9.10
CA LEU A 91 3.79 5.93 9.89
C LEU A 91 5.11 5.56 10.57
N ASN A 92 6.23 5.74 9.86
CA ASN A 92 7.59 5.44 10.30
C ASN A 92 7.76 4.04 10.93
N GLU A 93 7.02 3.06 10.41
CA GLU A 93 7.01 1.70 10.96
C GLU A 93 8.16 0.86 10.41
N LYS A 94 8.68 -0.03 11.24
CA LYS A 94 9.74 -0.99 10.86
C LYS A 94 9.12 -2.29 10.37
N PHE A 95 9.20 -2.49 9.05
CA PHE A 95 8.82 -3.73 8.37
C PHE A 95 10.01 -4.33 7.62
N GLU A 96 10.08 -5.65 7.57
CA GLU A 96 11.12 -6.38 6.83
C GLU A 96 11.02 -6.13 5.32
N LYS A 97 9.78 -6.13 4.79
CA LYS A 97 9.52 -5.92 3.36
C LYS A 97 8.43 -4.87 3.18
N ARG A 98 8.78 -3.84 2.40
CA ARG A 98 7.87 -2.74 2.05
C ARG A 98 7.58 -2.78 0.56
N TYR A 99 6.31 -2.69 0.20
CA TYR A 99 5.85 -2.65 -1.18
C TYR A 99 5.00 -1.41 -1.43
N ALA A 100 4.98 -0.95 -2.66
CA ALA A 100 4.09 0.11 -3.11
C ALA A 100 3.17 -0.46 -4.19
N ALA A 101 1.88 -0.18 -4.08
CA ALA A 101 0.86 -0.60 -5.03
C ALA A 101 0.03 0.62 -5.47
N ILE A 102 -0.04 0.87 -6.77
CA ILE A 102 -0.77 2.00 -7.34
C ILE A 102 -1.70 1.48 -8.44
N VAL A 103 -3.00 1.69 -8.27
CA VAL A 103 -4.01 1.36 -9.29
C VAL A 103 -4.58 2.66 -9.85
N TYR A 104 -4.66 2.76 -11.18
CA TYR A 104 -5.05 4.00 -11.87
C TYR A 104 -6.08 3.75 -12.98
N THR A 105 -6.89 4.76 -13.33
CA THR A 105 -7.78 4.75 -14.50
C THR A 105 -7.11 5.56 -15.61
N GLY A 106 -6.60 4.91 -16.66
CA GLY A 106 -5.96 5.59 -17.79
C GLY A 106 -4.66 4.93 -18.26
N ASN A 107 -3.94 5.59 -19.17
CA ASN A 107 -2.68 5.11 -19.73
C ASN A 107 -1.54 6.11 -19.40
N PRO A 108 -0.96 6.04 -18.19
CA PRO A 108 0.08 6.96 -17.79
C PRO A 108 1.41 6.64 -18.48
N GLN A 109 2.26 7.67 -18.63
CA GLN A 109 3.71 7.52 -18.77
C GLN A 109 4.32 6.97 -17.45
N ALA A 110 3.71 5.91 -16.88
CA ALA A 110 4.03 5.34 -15.59
C ALA A 110 5.49 4.97 -15.51
N ASN A 111 6.02 4.34 -16.56
CA ASN A 111 7.38 3.83 -16.58
C ASN A 111 8.41 4.94 -16.37
N THR A 112 8.29 6.07 -17.06
CA THR A 112 9.22 7.20 -16.92
C THR A 112 9.11 7.85 -15.54
N ILE A 113 7.89 8.06 -15.05
CA ILE A 113 7.66 8.64 -13.71
C ILE A 113 8.21 7.72 -12.61
N MET A 114 8.00 6.40 -12.75
CA MET A 114 8.51 5.38 -11.83
C MET A 114 10.04 5.34 -11.81
N GLN A 115 10.67 5.34 -12.98
CA GLN A 115 12.13 5.35 -13.09
C GLN A 115 12.73 6.57 -12.39
N ASN A 116 12.16 7.76 -12.61
CA ASN A 116 12.65 9.00 -12.00
C ASN A 116 12.52 9.00 -10.46
N ASN A 117 11.58 8.22 -9.91
CA ASN A 117 11.33 8.14 -8.47
C ASN A 117 11.96 6.90 -7.80
N MET A 118 12.56 5.99 -8.57
CA MET A 118 13.13 4.75 -8.07
C MET A 118 14.14 4.97 -6.93
N SER A 119 14.97 6.01 -7.03
CA SER A 119 15.96 6.34 -5.99
C SER A 119 15.32 6.68 -4.64
N ARG A 120 14.15 7.33 -4.63
CA ARG A 120 13.44 7.74 -3.40
C ARG A 120 12.88 6.52 -2.66
N PHE A 121 12.30 5.59 -3.40
CA PHE A 121 11.80 4.31 -2.86
C PHE A 121 12.95 3.42 -2.37
N LYS A 122 14.07 3.35 -3.10
CA LYS A 122 15.27 2.60 -2.66
C LYS A 122 15.82 3.14 -1.33
N LYS A 123 15.92 4.47 -1.18
CA LYS A 123 16.35 5.11 0.08
C LYS A 123 15.47 4.76 1.29
N LYS A 124 14.23 4.35 1.05
CA LYS A 124 13.25 3.93 2.07
C LYS A 124 13.03 2.41 2.12
N ASN A 125 13.93 1.65 1.52
CA ASN A 125 13.95 0.19 1.53
C ASN A 125 12.66 -0.48 0.99
N PHE A 126 12.06 0.12 -0.05
CA PHE A 126 10.98 -0.53 -0.79
C PHE A 126 11.51 -1.60 -1.73
N LYS A 127 10.75 -2.69 -1.87
CA LYS A 127 10.97 -3.76 -2.84
C LYS A 127 10.53 -3.31 -4.23
N PHE A 128 11.20 -3.85 -5.24
CA PHE A 128 10.97 -3.56 -6.65
C PHE A 128 10.62 -4.82 -7.44
N PRO A 129 9.88 -4.69 -8.55
CA PRO A 129 9.29 -3.45 -9.08
C PRO A 129 8.16 -2.92 -8.19
N LEU A 130 7.85 -1.63 -8.30
CA LEU A 130 6.63 -1.07 -7.70
C LEU A 130 5.43 -1.66 -8.45
N PHE A 131 4.39 -2.06 -7.74
CA PHE A 131 3.25 -2.70 -8.37
C PHE A 131 2.30 -1.64 -8.91
N THR A 132 2.11 -1.62 -10.22
CA THR A 132 1.18 -0.69 -10.85
C THR A 132 0.32 -1.40 -11.89
N SER A 133 -0.93 -0.95 -12.05
CA SER A 133 -1.85 -1.50 -13.05
C SER A 133 -2.97 -0.52 -13.36
N SER A 134 -3.50 -0.59 -14.59
CA SER A 134 -4.74 0.10 -14.94
C SER A 134 -5.95 -0.70 -14.48
N ASN A 135 -6.92 -0.03 -13.86
CA ASN A 135 -8.22 -0.51 -13.39
C ASN A 135 -8.18 -1.60 -12.30
N THR A 136 -7.42 -2.67 -12.50
CA THR A 136 -7.31 -3.80 -11.57
C THR A 136 -5.85 -4.20 -11.39
N LEU A 137 -5.43 -4.34 -10.12
CA LEU A 137 -4.14 -4.89 -9.72
C LEU A 137 -4.36 -6.13 -8.87
N ARG A 138 -3.92 -7.29 -9.36
CA ARG A 138 -3.89 -8.53 -8.59
C ARG A 138 -2.48 -8.77 -8.08
N LEU A 139 -2.37 -9.12 -6.80
CA LEU A 139 -1.15 -9.45 -6.11
C LEU A 139 -1.30 -10.80 -5.43
N LYS A 140 -0.18 -11.48 -5.18
CA LYS A 140 -0.13 -12.76 -4.49
C LYS A 140 0.99 -12.76 -3.46
N TYR A 141 0.69 -13.21 -2.25
CA TYR A 141 1.69 -13.53 -1.23
C TYR A 141 2.25 -14.93 -1.46
N ASN A 142 3.57 -15.09 -1.49
CA ASN A 142 4.21 -16.40 -1.53
C ASN A 142 4.64 -16.78 -0.09
N PRO A 143 4.11 -17.87 0.49
CA PRO A 143 4.46 -18.29 1.85
C PRO A 143 5.91 -18.81 1.98
N ASP A 144 6.47 -19.39 0.92
CA ASP A 144 7.82 -19.97 0.94
C ASP A 144 8.89 -18.89 0.97
N THR A 145 8.73 -17.85 0.14
CA THR A 145 9.69 -16.73 0.04
C THR A 145 9.30 -15.55 0.92
N GLN A 146 8.08 -15.56 1.46
CA GLN A 146 7.46 -14.46 2.19
C GLN A 146 7.52 -13.14 1.41
N THR A 147 7.24 -13.19 0.10
CA THR A 147 7.24 -12.01 -0.78
C THR A 147 5.91 -11.79 -1.47
N ILE A 148 5.66 -10.55 -1.88
CA ILE A 148 4.54 -10.20 -2.76
C ILE A 148 4.99 -10.21 -4.21
N SER A 149 4.18 -10.77 -5.11
CA SER A 149 4.31 -10.66 -6.55
C SER A 149 3.02 -10.14 -7.18
N LYS A 150 3.12 -9.57 -8.38
CA LYS A 150 1.98 -9.32 -9.26
C LYS A 150 1.64 -10.59 -10.04
#